data_AF-A0AAW2UQT0-F1
#
_entry.id   AF-A0AAW2UQT0-F1
#
_cell.length_a   1.000
_cell.length_b   1.000
_cell.length_c   1.000
_cell.angle_alpha   90.00
_cell.angle_beta   90.00
_cell.angle_gamma   90.00
#
_symmetry.space_group_name_H-M   'P 1'
#
loop_
_entity.id
_entity.type
_entity.pdbx_description
1 polymer ?
#
loop_
_entity_poly.entity_id
_entity_poly.type
_entity_poly.pdbx_seq_one_letter_code
_entity_poly.pdbx_strand_id
1 'polypeptide(L)'
;MLTAMQQYWTSIFILPKGVVKTVETQLRRFLWKGHNDVGYAKISWAQVYLPMGEGGLGVHDIAALNHVLTCTGHRFLLWHDPWFPDGSLLHKVPRAPSLLGLPNNSPLRAVIREGDWSWPNPIRPPVELLFILHNLPSTHQDEDTIIWGNSKNIFITLQTYKFFIPQVPKVPWSTLLRGRFKIARYSFVLWLAILGRLSTMDKPWLQGLPLRQCILCEAGTVETHDHLFFQCTFSIPCLTILRRNVKMQWPYSEWKRAIMWASVKWREKHFVNMVYRALLYDIVYHVWSERNCRRFMLQKRNPIQVADFVLEEMRQRIISEKLLISLQVASLYKLWRISRR
;
A
#
# COMPACT_ATOMS: atom_id res chain seq x y z
N MET A 1 -16.42 -1.91 2.64
CA MET A 1 -17.20 -2.64 3.65
C MET A 1 -16.33 -3.18 4.77
N LEU A 2 -15.30 -4.02 4.52
CA LEU A 2 -14.42 -4.56 5.58
C LEU A 2 -13.72 -3.48 6.44
N THR A 3 -13.21 -2.41 5.84
CA THR A 3 -12.50 -1.34 6.57
C THR A 3 -13.42 -0.52 7.48
N ALA A 4 -14.69 -0.33 7.12
CA ALA A 4 -15.65 0.44 7.90
C ALA A 4 -16.09 -0.33 9.16
N MET A 5 -16.33 -1.64 9.02
CA MET A 5 -16.64 -2.50 10.16
C MET A 5 -15.44 -2.64 11.10
N GLN A 6 -14.23 -2.82 10.53
CA GLN A 6 -12.99 -2.81 11.31
C GLN A 6 -12.83 -1.50 12.10
N GLN A 7 -13.01 -0.34 11.46
CA GLN A 7 -12.93 0.99 12.10
C GLN A 7 -13.89 1.13 13.28
N TYR A 8 -15.14 0.72 13.10
CA TYR A 8 -16.18 0.76 14.14
C TYR A 8 -15.81 -0.08 15.37
N TRP A 9 -15.39 -1.34 15.17
CA TRP A 9 -15.01 -2.20 16.30
C TRP A 9 -13.73 -1.72 16.98
N THR A 10 -12.76 -1.23 16.20
CA THR A 10 -11.53 -0.65 16.74
C THR A 10 -11.75 0.64 17.52
N SER A 11 -12.87 1.34 17.34
CA SER A 11 -13.21 2.54 18.12
C SER A 11 -13.98 2.29 19.40
N ILE A 12 -14.56 1.11 19.57
CA ILE A 12 -15.42 0.82 20.72
C ILE A 12 -14.68 -0.05 21.75
N PHE A 13 -13.86 -1.00 21.29
CA PHE A 13 -13.20 -1.96 22.17
C PHE A 13 -11.71 -1.99 21.94
N ILE A 14 -10.92 -2.17 23.02
CA ILE A 14 -9.55 -2.66 22.88
C ILE A 14 -9.64 -4.10 22.39
N LEU A 15 -9.16 -4.35 21.18
CA LEU A 15 -9.16 -5.67 20.58
C LEU A 15 -8.03 -6.50 21.22
N PRO A 16 -8.34 -7.69 21.76
CA PRO A 16 -7.30 -8.60 22.23
C PRO A 16 -6.30 -8.89 21.11
N LYS A 17 -5.01 -8.99 21.44
CA LYS A 17 -3.93 -9.28 20.46
C LYS A 17 -4.23 -10.52 19.60
N GLY A 18 -4.88 -11.54 20.18
CA GLY A 18 -5.33 -12.74 19.46
C GLY A 18 -6.39 -12.45 18.37
N VAL A 19 -7.32 -11.53 18.64
CA VAL A 19 -8.33 -11.09 17.67
C VAL A 19 -7.67 -10.31 16.54
N VAL A 20 -6.79 -9.34 16.88
CA VAL A 20 -6.03 -8.58 15.88
C VAL A 20 -5.25 -9.52 14.96
N LYS A 21 -4.52 -10.48 15.53
CA LYS A 21 -3.76 -11.49 14.77
C LYS A 21 -4.66 -12.35 13.88
N THR A 22 -5.86 -12.70 14.34
CA THR A 22 -6.83 -13.49 13.56
C THR A 22 -7.36 -12.68 12.38
N VAL A 23 -7.75 -11.43 12.60
CA VAL A 23 -8.22 -10.53 11.53
C VAL A 23 -7.11 -10.28 10.52
N GLU A 24 -5.89 -9.98 10.97
CA GLU A 24 -4.73 -9.87 10.09
C GLU A 24 -4.48 -11.14 9.27
N THR A 25 -4.62 -12.30 9.89
CA THR A 25 -4.47 -13.59 9.21
C THR A 25 -5.50 -13.74 8.10
N GLN A 26 -6.76 -13.36 8.35
CA GLN A 26 -7.81 -13.40 7.33
C GLN A 26 -7.55 -12.39 6.21
N LEU A 27 -7.11 -11.17 6.52
CA LEU A 27 -6.72 -10.17 5.51
C LEU A 27 -5.54 -10.66 4.67
N ARG A 28 -4.53 -11.27 5.30
CA ARG A 28 -3.38 -11.88 4.60
C ARG A 28 -3.84 -13.02 3.69
N ARG A 29 -4.71 -13.90 4.17
CA ARG A 29 -5.28 -15.00 3.38
C ARG A 29 -6.05 -14.45 2.18
N PHE A 30 -6.93 -13.49 2.41
CA PHE A 30 -7.67 -12.84 1.33
C PHE A 30 -6.74 -12.21 0.29
N LEU A 31 -5.72 -11.46 0.72
CA LEU A 31 -4.83 -10.72 -0.17
C LEU A 31 -3.87 -11.63 -0.96
N TRP A 32 -3.31 -12.65 -0.31
CA TRP A 32 -2.27 -13.50 -0.91
C TRP A 32 -2.80 -14.83 -1.45
N LYS A 33 -3.79 -15.42 -0.78
CA LYS A 33 -4.31 -16.77 -1.05
C LYS A 33 -5.66 -16.77 -1.79
N GLY A 34 -6.43 -15.68 -1.71
CA GLY A 34 -7.79 -15.65 -2.26
C GLY A 34 -8.66 -16.71 -1.58
N HIS A 35 -9.41 -17.50 -2.38
CA HIS A 35 -10.22 -18.62 -1.89
C HIS A 35 -9.48 -19.96 -1.79
N ASN A 36 -8.22 -20.05 -2.23
CA ASN A 36 -7.47 -21.31 -2.25
C ASN A 36 -6.46 -21.36 -1.09
N ASP A 37 -6.15 -22.53 -0.54
CA ASP A 37 -5.29 -22.65 0.66
C ASP A 37 -3.77 -22.59 0.41
N VAL A 38 -3.33 -22.60 -0.84
CA VAL A 38 -1.92 -22.73 -1.24
C VAL A 38 -1.31 -21.37 -1.61
N GLY A 39 -0.28 -20.91 -0.88
CA GLY A 39 0.48 -19.71 -1.24
C GLY A 39 1.23 -19.03 -0.07
N TYR A 40 2.34 -18.36 -0.38
CA TYR A 40 3.17 -17.59 0.56
C TYR A 40 3.07 -16.08 0.31
N ALA A 41 3.25 -15.26 1.36
CA ALA A 41 3.23 -13.81 1.26
C ALA A 41 4.45 -13.30 0.47
N LYS A 42 4.22 -12.49 -0.58
CA LYS A 42 5.31 -11.95 -1.42
C LYS A 42 5.94 -10.68 -0.84
N ILE A 43 5.25 -10.04 0.09
CA ILE A 43 5.63 -8.76 0.71
C ILE A 43 5.35 -8.84 2.21
N SER A 44 6.20 -8.21 3.01
CA SER A 44 6.01 -8.12 4.45
C SER A 44 4.76 -7.29 4.77
N TRP A 45 4.04 -7.68 5.82
CA TRP A 45 2.80 -7.02 6.19
C TRP A 45 3.00 -5.55 6.59
N ALA A 46 4.17 -5.20 7.15
CA ALA A 46 4.57 -3.83 7.43
C ALA A 46 4.57 -2.93 6.18
N GLN A 47 4.98 -3.46 5.01
CA GLN A 47 4.94 -2.70 3.75
C GLN A 47 3.51 -2.54 3.21
N VAL A 48 2.59 -3.44 3.56
CA VAL A 48 1.17 -3.36 3.13
C VAL A 48 0.47 -2.19 3.82
N TYR A 49 0.80 -1.94 5.09
CA TYR A 49 0.17 -0.90 5.91
C TYR A 49 0.60 0.53 5.60
N LEU A 50 1.75 0.68 4.93
CA LEU A 50 2.22 2.00 4.54
C LEU A 50 1.14 2.71 3.71
N PRO A 51 0.97 4.03 3.89
CA PRO A 51 0.12 4.82 3.02
C PRO A 51 0.46 4.56 1.55
N MET A 52 -0.54 4.58 0.66
CA MET A 52 -0.27 4.43 -0.78
C MET A 52 0.79 5.43 -1.27
N GLY A 53 0.76 6.65 -0.75
CA GLY A 53 1.73 7.71 -1.05
C GLY A 53 3.18 7.35 -0.74
N GLU A 54 3.41 6.37 0.13
CA GLU A 54 4.71 5.92 0.65
C GLU A 54 5.07 4.51 0.15
N GLY A 55 4.27 3.97 -0.77
CA GLY A 55 4.54 2.73 -1.47
C GLY A 55 3.82 1.50 -0.92
N GLY A 56 2.97 1.63 0.09
CA GLY A 56 2.09 0.55 0.54
C GLY A 56 0.74 0.49 -0.17
N LEU A 57 -0.18 -0.30 0.38
CA LEU A 57 -1.57 -0.41 -0.12
C LEU A 57 -2.55 0.49 0.63
N GLY A 58 -2.11 1.15 1.70
CA GLY A 58 -2.97 1.97 2.55
C GLY A 58 -4.00 1.16 3.33
N VAL A 59 -3.72 -0.12 3.60
CA VAL A 59 -4.47 -0.90 4.58
C VAL A 59 -4.11 -0.36 5.96
N HIS A 60 -5.09 -0.22 6.87
CA HIS A 60 -4.79 0.25 8.20
C HIS A 60 -4.17 -0.85 9.06
N ASP A 61 -3.08 -0.53 9.78
CA ASP A 61 -2.61 -1.33 10.90
C ASP A 61 -3.70 -1.32 11.97
N ILE A 62 -4.26 -2.52 12.25
CA ILE A 62 -5.38 -2.70 13.16
C ILE A 62 -4.96 -2.38 14.59
N ALA A 63 -3.75 -2.78 15.00
CA ALA A 63 -3.26 -2.54 16.35
C ALA A 63 -3.05 -1.05 16.58
N ALA A 64 -2.38 -0.37 15.63
CA ALA A 64 -2.17 1.07 15.70
C ALA A 64 -3.51 1.84 15.66
N LEU A 65 -4.43 1.46 14.77
CA LEU A 65 -5.74 2.10 14.67
C LEU A 65 -6.60 1.88 15.92
N ASN A 66 -6.58 0.67 16.49
CA ASN A 66 -7.29 0.37 17.73
C ASN A 66 -6.75 1.15 18.91
N HIS A 67 -5.42 1.24 19.01
CA HIS A 67 -4.76 2.07 20.00
C HIS A 67 -5.19 3.53 19.87
N VAL A 68 -5.07 4.11 18.66
CA VAL A 68 -5.45 5.50 18.36
C VAL A 68 -6.91 5.82 18.73
N LEU A 69 -7.82 4.89 18.51
CA LEU A 69 -9.25 5.13 18.70
C LEU A 69 -9.75 4.84 20.13
N THR A 70 -8.96 4.16 20.97
CA THR A 70 -9.39 3.75 22.33
C THR A 70 -8.56 4.34 23.46
N CYS A 71 -7.51 5.10 23.17
CA CYS A 71 -6.69 5.72 24.19
C CYS A 71 -7.40 6.89 24.89
N THR A 72 -7.60 6.71 26.20
CA THR A 72 -7.67 7.77 27.21
C THR A 72 -6.29 7.82 27.88
N GLY A 73 -5.72 9.00 28.15
CA GLY A 73 -4.30 9.23 28.51
C GLY A 73 -3.65 8.24 29.51
N HIS A 74 -4.43 7.68 30.42
CA HIS A 74 -4.00 6.69 31.43
C HIS A 74 -3.50 5.33 30.88
N ARG A 75 -3.65 5.06 29.57
CA ARG A 75 -3.27 3.78 28.94
C ARG A 75 -2.05 3.86 28.02
N PHE A 76 -1.40 5.01 27.92
CA PHE A 76 -0.18 5.16 27.11
C PHE A 76 0.94 4.27 27.64
N LEU A 77 1.65 3.61 26.73
CA LEU A 77 2.89 2.88 26.96
C LEU A 77 4.07 3.85 26.89
N LEU A 78 4.92 3.76 27.89
CA LEU A 78 6.09 4.62 28.06
C LEU A 78 7.02 4.59 26.85
N TRP A 79 7.28 3.41 26.29
CA TRP A 79 8.28 3.24 25.24
C TRP A 79 7.72 3.35 23.83
N HIS A 80 6.54 2.76 23.63
CA HIS A 80 6.00 2.52 22.30
C HIS A 80 5.12 3.66 21.79
N ASP A 81 4.49 4.40 22.71
CA ASP A 81 3.54 5.43 22.31
C ASP A 81 4.21 6.79 22.15
N PRO A 82 3.70 7.63 21.24
CA PRO A 82 4.34 8.86 20.88
C PRO A 82 3.86 10.03 21.76
N TRP A 83 4.04 9.91 23.07
CA TRP A 83 3.74 10.98 24.02
C TRP A 83 4.92 11.97 24.18
N PHE A 84 6.13 11.55 23.81
CA PHE A 84 7.34 12.36 23.85
C PHE A 84 7.49 13.19 22.56
N PRO A 85 8.15 14.37 22.58
CA PRO A 85 8.34 15.18 21.38
C PRO A 85 8.92 14.36 20.21
N ASP A 86 8.34 14.52 19.02
CA ASP A 86 8.65 13.81 17.77
C ASP A 86 8.62 12.26 17.81
N GLY A 87 7.78 11.66 18.66
CA GLY A 87 7.38 10.26 18.53
C GLY A 87 7.73 9.38 19.72
N SER A 88 7.83 8.07 19.46
CA SER A 88 8.09 7.04 20.48
C SER A 88 9.52 7.13 21.03
N LEU A 89 9.65 7.02 22.37
CA LEU A 89 10.96 6.95 23.03
C LEU A 89 11.80 5.77 22.56
N LEU A 90 11.19 4.61 22.27
CA LEU A 90 11.92 3.45 21.79
C LEU A 90 12.59 3.69 20.43
N HIS A 91 11.98 4.51 19.57
CA HIS A 91 12.59 4.87 18.29
C HIS A 91 13.80 5.80 18.46
N LYS A 92 13.70 6.74 19.40
CA LYS A 92 14.77 7.72 19.68
C LYS A 92 15.92 7.12 20.50
N VAL A 93 15.60 6.28 21.49
CA VAL A 93 16.55 5.64 22.40
C VAL A 93 16.20 4.15 22.57
N PRO A 94 16.59 3.28 21.62
CA PRO A 94 16.21 1.86 21.62
C PRO A 94 16.64 1.08 22.87
N ARG A 95 17.70 1.55 23.55
CA ARG A 95 18.25 0.91 24.76
C ARG A 95 17.63 1.41 26.07
N ALA A 96 16.76 2.43 26.02
CA ALA A 96 16.20 3.06 27.21
C ALA A 96 15.48 2.09 28.17
N PRO A 97 14.70 1.09 27.71
CA PRO A 97 14.05 0.13 28.62
C PRO A 97 15.07 -0.63 29.49
N SER A 98 16.15 -1.13 28.88
CA SER A 98 17.20 -1.85 29.59
C SER A 98 18.03 -0.94 30.50
N LEU A 99 18.33 0.28 30.05
CA LEU A 99 19.12 1.24 30.82
C LEU A 99 18.39 1.76 32.06
N LEU A 100 17.07 1.87 32.00
CA LEU A 100 16.21 2.34 33.10
C LEU A 100 15.61 1.21 33.92
N GLY A 101 15.88 -0.06 33.56
CA GLY A 101 15.34 -1.23 34.28
C GLY A 101 13.83 -1.35 34.21
N LEU A 102 13.21 -0.78 33.16
CA LEU A 102 11.77 -0.73 33.00
C LEU A 102 11.33 -1.70 31.88
N PRO A 103 10.29 -2.52 32.11
CA PRO A 103 9.74 -3.40 31.08
C PRO A 103 9.36 -2.66 29.79
N ASN A 104 9.48 -3.32 28.63
CA ASN A 104 9.07 -2.75 27.33
C ASN A 104 7.58 -2.39 27.28
N ASN A 105 6.74 -3.00 28.11
CA ASN A 105 5.32 -2.71 28.22
C ASN A 105 4.97 -1.80 29.41
N SER A 106 5.95 -1.09 29.98
CA SER A 106 5.68 -0.13 31.08
C SER A 106 4.68 0.93 30.64
N PRO A 107 3.66 1.23 31.44
CA PRO A 107 2.75 2.33 31.16
C PRO A 107 3.44 3.67 31.47
N LEU A 108 3.04 4.74 30.79
CA LEU A 108 3.58 6.10 30.97
C LEU A 108 3.46 6.57 32.42
N ARG A 109 2.33 6.28 33.07
CA ARG A 109 2.11 6.56 34.49
C ARG A 109 3.14 5.92 35.43
N ALA A 110 3.91 4.92 34.99
CA ALA A 110 4.93 4.29 35.83
C ALA A 110 6.08 5.24 36.19
N VAL A 111 6.29 6.30 35.40
CA VAL A 111 7.33 7.32 35.61
C VAL A 111 6.74 8.69 35.92
N ILE A 112 5.48 8.76 36.35
CA ILE A 112 4.81 9.99 36.78
C ILE A 112 4.28 9.76 38.19
N ARG A 113 4.64 10.61 39.14
CA ARG A 113 4.14 10.59 40.52
C ARG A 113 3.78 12.00 40.95
N GLU A 114 2.59 12.17 41.52
CA GLU A 114 2.11 13.47 42.05
C GLU A 114 2.17 14.62 41.02
N GLY A 115 2.03 14.29 39.74
CA GLY A 115 2.11 15.29 38.67
C GLY A 115 3.54 15.70 38.31
N ASP A 116 4.56 14.91 38.67
CA ASP A 116 5.96 15.13 38.29
C ASP A 116 6.62 13.86 37.73
N TRP A 117 7.66 14.06 36.92
CA TRP A 117 8.45 12.97 36.35
C TRP A 117 9.30 12.27 37.41
N SER A 118 9.02 10.98 37.62
CA SER A 118 9.73 10.09 38.54
C SER A 118 10.42 8.98 37.76
N TRP A 119 11.53 9.32 37.09
CA TRP A 119 12.34 8.35 36.35
C TRP A 119 13.24 7.53 37.29
N PRO A 120 13.45 6.23 37.01
CA PRO A 120 14.53 5.49 37.65
C PRO A 120 15.85 6.19 37.37
N ASN A 121 16.51 6.70 38.40
CA ASN A 121 17.69 7.55 38.23
C ASN A 121 18.97 6.73 38.44
N PRO A 122 19.66 6.26 37.38
CA PRO A 122 20.97 5.68 37.54
C PRO A 122 21.97 6.77 37.98
N ILE A 123 22.83 6.44 38.94
CA ILE A 123 23.83 7.35 39.55
C ILE A 123 24.71 8.07 38.50
N ARG A 124 24.83 7.51 37.29
CA ARG A 124 25.33 8.16 36.08
C ARG A 124 24.43 7.81 34.89
N PRO A 125 23.50 8.69 34.47
CA PRO A 125 22.70 8.43 33.28
C PRO A 125 23.61 8.45 32.05
N PRO A 126 23.59 7.41 31.20
CA PRO A 126 24.21 7.47 29.89
C PRO A 126 23.73 8.70 29.12
N VAL A 127 24.59 9.26 28.25
CA VAL A 127 24.26 10.46 27.44
C VAL A 127 22.95 10.27 26.66
N GLU A 128 22.68 9.04 26.25
CA GLU A 128 21.43 8.61 25.58
C GLU A 128 20.16 8.91 26.42
N LEU A 129 20.23 8.82 27.75
CA LEU A 129 19.11 9.15 28.65
C LEU A 129 19.00 10.64 28.95
N LEU A 130 20.11 11.39 28.87
CA LEU A 130 20.08 12.85 29.05
C LEU A 130 19.17 13.52 28.01
N PHE A 131 19.13 12.98 26.79
CA PHE A 131 18.22 13.42 25.74
C PHE A 131 16.75 13.32 26.18
N ILE A 132 16.37 12.25 26.89
CA ILE A 132 15.02 12.08 27.41
C ILE A 132 14.74 13.16 28.45
N LEU A 133 15.59 13.25 29.46
CA LEU A 133 15.43 14.15 30.60
C LEU A 133 15.38 15.64 30.20
N HIS A 134 16.15 16.06 29.19
CA HIS A 134 16.18 17.45 28.73
C HIS A 134 14.96 17.87 27.89
N ASN A 135 14.22 16.91 27.31
CA ASN A 135 13.09 17.19 26.43
C ASN A 135 11.76 16.66 27.01
N LEU A 136 11.72 16.41 28.32
CA LEU A 136 10.47 16.05 29.00
C LEU A 136 9.51 17.23 28.95
N PRO A 137 8.24 17.02 28.54
CA PRO A 137 7.24 18.08 28.61
C PRO A 137 6.90 18.38 30.07
N SER A 138 6.55 19.62 30.36
CA SER A 138 6.05 20.02 31.69
C SER A 138 4.78 19.23 32.02
N THR A 139 4.72 18.68 33.22
CA THR A 139 3.53 18.03 33.76
C THR A 139 2.62 19.09 34.41
N HIS A 140 1.32 18.94 34.23
CA HIS A 140 0.30 19.78 34.86
C HIS A 140 -0.51 18.92 35.83
N GLN A 141 -0.96 19.51 36.96
CA GLN A 141 -1.75 18.79 37.99
C GLN A 141 -3.22 18.56 37.57
N ASP A 142 -3.62 19.07 36.41
CA ASP A 142 -4.97 18.89 35.86
C ASP A 142 -5.19 17.44 35.37
N GLU A 143 -6.44 17.03 35.19
CA GLU A 143 -6.75 15.72 34.59
C GLU A 143 -6.07 15.57 33.22
N ASP A 144 -5.52 14.37 32.95
CA ASP A 144 -4.88 14.03 31.68
C ASP A 144 -5.81 14.31 30.50
N THR A 145 -5.61 15.45 29.84
CA THR A 145 -6.33 15.80 28.61
C THR A 145 -5.48 15.48 27.40
N ILE A 146 -6.08 14.82 26.40
CA ILE A 146 -5.36 14.53 25.15
C ILE A 146 -5.30 15.81 24.32
N ILE A 147 -4.09 16.36 24.18
CA ILE A 147 -3.81 17.52 23.34
C ILE A 147 -3.33 17.01 21.97
N TRP A 148 -4.05 17.38 20.92
CA TRP A 148 -3.73 17.03 19.54
C TRP A 148 -2.85 18.13 18.93
N GLY A 149 -1.67 17.77 18.43
CA GLY A 149 -0.68 18.70 17.85
C GLY A 149 -1.08 19.40 16.54
N ASN A 150 -2.38 19.55 16.24
CA ASN A 150 -2.85 20.40 15.15
C ASN A 150 -3.21 21.80 15.67
N SER A 151 -3.26 22.79 14.76
CA SER A 151 -3.53 24.19 15.11
C SER A 151 -4.87 24.44 15.80
N LYS A 152 -5.73 23.44 15.90
CA LYS A 152 -7.07 23.54 16.49
C LYS A 152 -7.24 22.69 17.76
N ASN A 153 -6.23 21.90 18.15
CA ASN A 153 -6.32 20.93 19.23
C ASN A 153 -7.49 19.92 19.09
N ILE A 154 -7.90 19.59 17.85
CA ILE A 154 -9.05 18.72 17.57
C ILE A 154 -8.57 17.30 17.24
N PHE A 155 -9.23 16.28 17.81
CA PHE A 155 -8.99 14.91 17.39
C PHE A 155 -9.39 14.68 15.93
N ILE A 156 -8.43 14.30 15.10
CA ILE A 156 -8.68 13.87 13.72
C ILE A 156 -8.03 12.50 13.55
N THR A 157 -8.85 11.44 13.51
CA THR A 157 -8.42 10.04 13.42
C THR A 157 -7.33 9.81 12.36
N LEU A 158 -7.46 10.42 11.18
CA LEU A 158 -6.50 10.26 10.09
C LEU A 158 -5.14 10.92 10.40
N GLN A 159 -5.12 12.07 11.09
CA GLN A 159 -3.88 12.75 11.47
C GLN A 159 -3.17 11.96 12.56
N THR A 160 -3.92 11.54 13.59
CA THR A 160 -3.40 10.71 14.67
C THR A 160 -2.86 9.38 14.15
N TYR A 161 -3.62 8.67 13.31
CA TYR A 161 -3.16 7.40 12.73
C TYR A 161 -1.83 7.54 11.97
N LYS A 162 -1.62 8.64 11.23
CA LYS A 162 -0.34 8.90 10.56
C LYS A 162 0.82 9.08 11.54
N PHE A 163 0.56 9.72 12.68
CA PHE A 163 1.59 9.95 13.70
C PHE A 163 2.12 8.64 14.32
N PHE A 164 1.27 7.61 14.41
CA PHE A 164 1.66 6.29 14.92
C PHE A 164 2.37 5.39 13.88
N ILE A 165 2.55 5.84 12.63
CA ILE A 165 3.12 5.02 11.55
C ILE A 165 4.44 5.64 11.09
N PRO A 166 5.47 4.82 10.82
CA PRO A 166 6.72 5.30 10.25
C PRO A 166 6.45 6.13 8.99
N GLN A 167 6.91 7.39 8.99
CA GLN A 167 6.82 8.25 7.82
C GLN A 167 7.93 7.88 6.84
N VAL A 168 7.56 7.33 5.69
CA VAL A 168 8.51 6.94 4.63
C VAL A 168 8.46 7.97 3.49
N PRO A 169 9.55 8.18 2.72
CA PRO A 169 9.52 9.10 1.58
C PRO A 169 8.39 8.78 0.60
N LYS A 170 7.73 9.83 0.12
CA LYS A 170 6.63 9.69 -0.84
C LYS A 170 7.15 9.18 -2.17
N VAL A 171 6.43 8.23 -2.75
CA VAL A 171 6.74 7.66 -4.06
C VAL A 171 5.82 8.23 -5.14
N PRO A 172 6.37 8.65 -6.30
CA PRO A 172 5.60 9.32 -7.36
C PRO A 172 4.60 8.38 -8.03
N TRP A 173 4.94 7.09 -8.17
CA TRP A 173 4.08 6.08 -8.79
C TRP A 173 2.82 5.75 -7.98
N SER A 174 2.72 6.18 -6.73
CA SER A 174 1.54 5.93 -5.88
C SER A 174 0.24 6.49 -6.45
N THR A 175 0.33 7.52 -7.30
CA THR A 175 -0.80 8.13 -8.00
C THR A 175 -1.44 7.16 -8.98
N LEU A 176 -0.63 6.24 -9.53
CA LEU A 176 -1.08 5.23 -10.47
C LEU A 176 -2.01 4.23 -9.83
N LEU A 177 -1.96 3.96 -8.53
CA LEU A 177 -2.84 3.01 -7.85
C LEU A 177 -4.17 3.62 -7.39
N ARG A 178 -4.34 4.93 -7.60
CA ARG A 178 -5.54 5.66 -7.20
C ARG A 178 -6.45 5.86 -8.40
N GLY A 179 -7.75 5.66 -8.22
CA GLY A 179 -8.72 5.98 -9.27
C GLY A 179 -10.06 5.28 -9.11
N ARG A 180 -11.01 5.69 -9.95
CA ARG A 180 -12.23 4.94 -10.27
C ARG A 180 -11.91 3.85 -11.31
N PHE A 181 -12.84 2.91 -11.56
CA PHE A 181 -12.67 1.77 -12.49
C PHE A 181 -11.63 0.71 -12.11
N LYS A 182 -11.06 0.80 -10.90
CA LYS A 182 -10.07 -0.16 -10.43
C LYS A 182 -10.72 -1.50 -10.09
N ILE A 183 -10.11 -2.57 -10.57
CA ILE A 183 -10.33 -3.92 -10.03
C ILE A 183 -9.23 -4.16 -9.01
N ALA A 184 -9.61 -4.43 -7.75
CA ALA A 184 -8.67 -4.52 -6.63
C ALA A 184 -7.55 -5.55 -6.89
N ARG A 185 -7.90 -6.72 -7.44
CA ARG A 185 -6.95 -7.76 -7.84
C ARG A 185 -5.93 -7.28 -8.88
N TYR A 186 -6.35 -6.48 -9.86
CA TYR A 186 -5.48 -6.05 -10.96
C TYR A 186 -4.54 -4.94 -10.48
N SER A 187 -5.09 -3.99 -9.71
CA SER A 187 -4.31 -2.95 -9.03
C SER A 187 -3.25 -3.55 -8.11
N PHE A 188 -3.58 -4.63 -7.39
CA PHE A 188 -2.64 -5.36 -6.56
C PHE A 188 -1.51 -6.01 -7.37
N VAL A 189 -1.81 -6.66 -8.50
CA VAL A 189 -0.78 -7.23 -9.39
C VAL A 189 0.13 -6.14 -9.97
N LEU A 190 -0.43 -4.98 -10.36
CA LEU A 190 0.39 -3.84 -10.78
C LEU A 190 1.32 -3.37 -9.64
N TRP A 191 0.80 -3.23 -8.41
CA TRP A 191 1.62 -2.84 -7.26
C TRP A 191 2.79 -3.80 -7.05
N LEU A 192 2.56 -5.11 -7.14
CA LEU A 192 3.63 -6.11 -7.09
C LEU A 192 4.63 -5.96 -8.24
N ALA A 193 4.16 -5.66 -9.45
CA ALA A 193 5.02 -5.44 -10.62
C ALA A 193 5.91 -4.19 -10.45
N ILE A 194 5.36 -3.09 -9.94
CA ILE A 194 6.10 -1.86 -9.67
C ILE A 194 7.20 -2.10 -8.63
N LEU A 195 6.91 -2.91 -7.60
CA LEU A 195 7.89 -3.29 -6.57
C LEU A 195 8.88 -4.39 -7.02
N GLY A 196 8.76 -4.91 -8.25
CA GLY A 196 9.60 -6.01 -8.74
C GLY A 196 9.41 -7.32 -7.94
N ARG A 197 8.19 -7.56 -7.45
CA ARG A 197 7.83 -8.70 -6.60
C ARG A 197 7.05 -9.79 -7.33
N LEU A 198 6.73 -9.60 -8.62
CA LEU A 198 6.27 -10.70 -9.46
C LEU A 198 7.37 -11.75 -9.63
N SER A 199 6.97 -12.98 -9.91
CA SER A 199 7.89 -14.12 -10.03
C SER A 199 8.44 -14.22 -11.45
N THR A 200 9.28 -13.26 -11.81
CA THR A 200 10.07 -13.19 -13.05
C THR A 200 11.56 -13.44 -12.75
N MET A 201 12.38 -13.59 -13.77
CA MET A 201 13.82 -13.89 -13.67
C MET A 201 14.67 -12.63 -13.42
N ASP A 202 14.07 -11.49 -13.05
CA ASP A 202 14.79 -10.26 -12.64
C ASP A 202 15.53 -10.41 -11.31
N LYS A 203 15.35 -11.54 -10.62
CA LYS A 203 15.92 -11.80 -9.30
C LYS A 203 17.30 -12.43 -9.44
N PRO A 204 18.38 -11.81 -8.89
CA PRO A 204 19.75 -12.31 -9.03
C PRO A 204 19.92 -13.77 -8.58
N TRP A 205 19.23 -14.18 -7.52
CA TRP A 205 19.30 -15.56 -7.00
C TRP A 205 18.56 -16.60 -7.86
N LEU A 206 17.81 -16.20 -8.88
CA LEU A 206 17.19 -17.11 -9.85
C LEU A 206 18.09 -17.34 -11.09
N GLN A 207 19.25 -16.68 -11.17
CA GLN A 207 20.21 -16.76 -12.27
C GLN A 207 20.89 -18.14 -12.43
N GLY A 208 20.51 -19.16 -11.65
CA GLY A 208 20.97 -20.55 -11.79
C GLY A 208 19.94 -21.53 -12.35
N LEU A 209 18.66 -21.13 -12.50
CA LEU A 209 17.59 -22.08 -12.84
C LEU A 209 17.43 -22.28 -14.37
N PRO A 210 16.98 -23.48 -14.81
CA PRO A 210 16.86 -23.81 -16.24
C PRO A 210 15.68 -23.13 -16.96
N LEU A 211 14.63 -22.73 -16.23
CA LEU A 211 13.42 -22.11 -16.81
C LEU A 211 13.56 -20.59 -16.95
N ARG A 212 14.50 -20.14 -17.81
CA ARG A 212 14.76 -18.69 -18.02
C ARG A 212 13.94 -18.06 -19.11
N GLN A 213 13.52 -18.87 -20.07
CA GLN A 213 12.94 -18.37 -21.32
C GLN A 213 11.50 -17.92 -21.10
N CYS A 214 11.14 -16.81 -21.73
CA CYS A 214 9.79 -16.28 -21.69
C CYS A 214 8.82 -17.22 -22.41
N ILE A 215 7.89 -17.80 -21.65
CA ILE A 215 6.85 -18.70 -22.15
C ILE A 215 5.80 -17.99 -23.03
N LEU A 216 5.78 -16.66 -23.04
CA LEU A 216 4.85 -15.92 -23.89
C LEU A 216 5.32 -15.84 -25.35
N CYS A 217 6.62 -15.56 -25.57
CA CYS A 217 7.17 -15.42 -26.91
C CYS A 217 7.81 -16.70 -27.46
N GLU A 218 8.25 -17.61 -26.58
CA GLU A 218 8.97 -18.84 -26.95
C GLU A 218 10.23 -18.58 -27.80
N ALA A 219 10.73 -17.34 -27.82
CA ALA A 219 11.84 -16.86 -28.65
C ALA A 219 13.21 -17.00 -27.95
N GLY A 220 13.31 -17.82 -26.90
CA GLY A 220 14.57 -18.02 -26.15
C GLY A 220 15.04 -16.84 -25.29
N THR A 221 14.29 -15.74 -25.22
CA THR A 221 14.64 -14.53 -24.45
C THR A 221 14.36 -14.68 -22.96
N VAL A 222 15.16 -14.04 -22.11
CA VAL A 222 15.01 -14.11 -20.65
C VAL A 222 13.75 -13.37 -20.18
N GLU A 223 12.98 -14.00 -19.28
CA GLU A 223 11.75 -13.42 -18.72
C GLU A 223 12.04 -12.35 -17.65
N THR A 224 12.18 -11.09 -18.06
CA THR A 224 12.27 -9.89 -17.20
C THR A 224 10.95 -9.11 -17.18
N HIS A 225 10.74 -8.17 -16.24
CA HIS A 225 9.57 -7.27 -16.28
C HIS A 225 9.57 -6.42 -17.56
N ASP A 226 10.76 -5.95 -17.98
CA ASP A 226 10.93 -5.18 -19.22
C ASP A 226 10.50 -6.00 -20.44
N HIS A 227 11.01 -7.24 -20.53
CA HIS A 227 10.63 -8.15 -21.58
C HIS A 227 9.14 -8.46 -21.52
N LEU A 228 8.66 -8.99 -20.40
CA LEU A 228 7.31 -9.49 -20.22
C LEU A 228 6.25 -8.44 -20.58
N PHE A 229 6.43 -7.18 -20.18
CA PHE A 229 5.40 -6.16 -20.38
C PHE A 229 5.62 -5.28 -21.60
N PHE A 230 6.86 -4.96 -22.02
CA PHE A 230 7.11 -3.95 -23.04
C PHE A 230 7.97 -4.38 -24.23
N GLN A 231 8.71 -5.47 -24.15
CA GLN A 231 9.61 -5.90 -25.24
C GLN A 231 9.27 -7.28 -25.83
N CYS A 232 8.37 -8.02 -25.19
CA CYS A 232 7.97 -9.36 -25.62
C CYS A 232 7.16 -9.29 -26.93
N THR A 233 7.47 -10.17 -27.89
CA THR A 233 6.76 -10.29 -29.17
C THR A 233 5.28 -10.66 -28.99
N PHE A 234 4.90 -11.23 -27.84
CA PHE A 234 3.50 -11.42 -27.46
C PHE A 234 2.84 -10.13 -26.95
N SER A 235 3.51 -9.38 -26.07
CA SER A 235 2.93 -8.23 -25.37
C SER A 235 2.88 -6.96 -26.22
N ILE A 236 3.83 -6.79 -27.15
CA ILE A 236 3.88 -5.64 -28.07
C ILE A 236 2.60 -5.51 -28.92
N PRO A 237 2.09 -6.58 -29.59
CA PRO A 237 0.82 -6.51 -30.28
C PRO A 237 -0.36 -6.12 -29.38
N CYS A 238 -0.43 -6.66 -28.14
CA CYS A 238 -1.47 -6.28 -27.18
C CYS A 238 -1.45 -4.77 -26.92
N LEU A 239 -0.27 -4.24 -26.55
CA LEU A 239 -0.09 -2.81 -26.30
C LEU A 239 -0.41 -1.96 -27.53
N THR A 240 -0.05 -2.43 -28.72
CA THR A 240 -0.31 -1.73 -29.98
C THR A 240 -1.81 -1.55 -30.24
N ILE A 241 -2.59 -2.61 -30.05
CA ILE A 241 -4.06 -2.60 -30.20
C ILE A 241 -4.68 -1.63 -29.20
N LEU A 242 -4.29 -1.73 -27.92
CA LEU A 242 -4.78 -0.84 -26.86
C LEU A 242 -4.46 0.63 -27.17
N ARG A 243 -3.21 0.94 -27.56
CA ARG A 243 -2.76 2.31 -27.90
C ARG A 243 -3.57 2.90 -29.05
N ARG A 244 -3.80 2.13 -30.11
CA ARG A 244 -4.60 2.55 -31.26
C ARG A 244 -6.05 2.83 -30.87
N ASN A 245 -6.64 1.97 -30.04
CA ASN A 245 -8.02 2.11 -29.60
C ASN A 245 -8.22 3.40 -28.77
N VAL A 246 -7.36 3.63 -27.78
CA VAL A 246 -7.47 4.78 -26.87
C VAL A 246 -6.73 6.04 -27.34
N LYS A 247 -6.18 6.02 -28.56
CA LYS A 247 -5.37 7.12 -29.15
C LYS A 247 -4.26 7.63 -28.21
N MET A 248 -3.62 6.71 -27.50
CA MET A 248 -2.59 7.02 -26.50
C MET A 248 -1.19 6.71 -27.03
N GLN A 249 -0.29 7.68 -26.90
CA GLN A 249 1.14 7.47 -27.13
C GLN A 249 1.82 7.09 -25.80
N TRP A 250 1.83 5.79 -25.52
CA TRP A 250 2.62 5.24 -24.42
C TRP A 250 4.03 4.96 -24.94
N PRO A 251 5.12 5.36 -24.26
CA PRO A 251 6.47 4.99 -24.68
C PRO A 251 6.66 3.47 -24.75
N TYR A 252 7.31 2.98 -25.81
CA TYR A 252 8.00 1.68 -25.75
C TYR A 252 9.30 1.93 -25.00
N SER A 253 9.38 1.52 -23.74
CA SER A 253 10.56 1.72 -22.92
C SER A 253 10.69 0.63 -21.88
N GLU A 254 11.83 0.65 -21.18
CA GLU A 254 11.98 -0.01 -19.89
C GLU A 254 10.78 0.25 -18.97
N TRP A 255 10.39 -0.79 -18.24
CA TRP A 255 9.30 -0.85 -17.28
C TRP A 255 9.35 0.33 -16.32
N LYS A 256 10.51 0.55 -15.67
CA LYS A 256 10.68 1.64 -14.70
C LYS A 256 10.41 3.00 -15.33
N ARG A 257 10.95 3.25 -16.53
CA ARG A 257 10.76 4.52 -17.25
C ARG A 257 9.29 4.72 -17.67
N ALA A 258 8.64 3.65 -18.12
CA ALA A 258 7.22 3.68 -18.49
C ALA A 258 6.32 4.00 -17.29
N ILE A 259 6.56 3.36 -16.14
CA ILE A 259 5.82 3.62 -14.90
C ILE A 259 6.04 5.04 -14.39
N MET A 260 7.30 5.51 -14.41
CA MET A 260 7.62 6.89 -14.00
C MET A 260 6.94 7.91 -14.90
N TRP A 261 7.01 7.73 -16.22
CA TRP A 261 6.30 8.58 -17.18
C TRP A 261 4.79 8.60 -16.92
N ALA A 262 4.18 7.42 -16.75
CA ALA A 262 2.75 7.31 -16.47
C ALA A 262 2.36 8.02 -15.17
N SER A 263 3.20 7.91 -14.13
CA SER A 263 2.94 8.53 -12.81
C SER A 263 2.87 10.05 -12.86
N VAL A 264 3.62 10.65 -13.78
CA VAL A 264 3.62 12.10 -14.02
C VAL A 264 2.48 12.47 -14.96
N LYS A 265 2.38 11.78 -16.12
CA LYS A 265 1.41 12.11 -17.17
C LYS A 265 -0.03 11.95 -16.71
N TRP A 266 -0.30 10.92 -15.92
CA TRP A 266 -1.62 10.61 -15.40
C TRP A 266 -1.71 10.96 -13.92
N ARG A 267 -1.04 12.01 -13.43
CA ARG A 267 -1.10 12.40 -12.01
C ARG A 267 -2.45 12.99 -11.60
N GLU A 268 -3.05 13.77 -12.48
CA GLU A 268 -4.26 14.55 -12.20
C GLU A 268 -5.52 13.69 -12.15
N LYS A 269 -6.54 14.17 -11.45
CA LYS A 269 -7.83 13.47 -11.29
C LYS A 269 -8.75 13.61 -12.51
N HIS A 270 -8.19 13.87 -13.70
CA HIS A 270 -8.97 13.86 -14.93
C HIS A 270 -9.53 12.47 -15.18
N PHE A 271 -10.79 12.44 -15.60
CA PHE A 271 -11.52 11.20 -15.81
C PHE A 271 -10.84 10.26 -16.81
N VAL A 272 -10.33 10.82 -17.91
CA VAL A 272 -9.53 10.11 -18.92
C VAL A 272 -8.25 9.49 -18.32
N ASN A 273 -7.55 10.22 -17.45
CA ASN A 273 -6.37 9.69 -16.74
C ASN A 273 -6.74 8.52 -15.82
N MET A 274 -7.92 8.53 -15.19
CA MET A 274 -8.39 7.40 -14.37
C MET A 274 -8.59 6.15 -15.22
N VAL A 275 -9.15 6.29 -16.43
CA VAL A 275 -9.31 5.18 -17.38
C VAL A 275 -7.95 4.66 -17.84
N TYR A 276 -6.97 5.53 -18.10
CA TYR A 276 -5.62 5.09 -18.48
C TYR A 276 -4.89 4.35 -17.38
N ARG A 277 -4.99 4.81 -16.13
CA ARG A 277 -4.49 4.04 -14.98
C ARG A 277 -5.17 2.68 -14.88
N ALA A 278 -6.49 2.64 -15.10
CA ALA A 278 -7.26 1.41 -15.11
C ALA A 278 -6.78 0.42 -16.17
N LEU A 279 -6.55 0.91 -17.39
CA LEU A 279 -6.08 0.11 -18.51
C LEU A 279 -4.65 -0.42 -18.27
N LEU A 280 -3.80 0.35 -17.59
CA LEU A 280 -2.49 -0.10 -17.14
C LEU A 280 -2.60 -1.28 -16.15
N TYR A 281 -3.55 -1.24 -15.19
CA TYR A 281 -3.76 -2.40 -14.31
C TYR A 281 -4.15 -3.63 -15.13
N ASP A 282 -5.09 -3.47 -16.06
CA ASP A 282 -5.68 -4.58 -16.78
C ASP A 282 -4.65 -5.26 -17.67
N ILE A 283 -3.88 -4.51 -18.45
CA ILE A 283 -2.90 -5.09 -19.37
C ILE A 283 -1.81 -5.84 -18.61
N VAL A 284 -1.30 -5.26 -17.52
CA VAL A 284 -0.28 -5.90 -16.67
C VAL A 284 -0.83 -7.16 -16.05
N TYR A 285 -2.06 -7.10 -15.54
CA TYR A 285 -2.73 -8.23 -14.95
C TYR A 285 -2.98 -9.36 -15.98
N HIS A 286 -3.52 -9.05 -17.15
CA HIS A 286 -3.88 -10.05 -18.16
C HIS A 286 -2.67 -10.67 -18.83
N VAL A 287 -1.61 -9.90 -19.08
CA VAL A 287 -0.31 -10.46 -19.54
C VAL A 287 0.28 -11.38 -18.48
N TRP A 288 0.27 -10.98 -17.20
CA TRP A 288 0.74 -11.81 -16.10
C TRP A 288 -0.11 -13.09 -15.94
N SER A 289 -1.43 -12.97 -16.07
CA SER A 289 -2.36 -14.08 -15.98
C SER A 289 -2.17 -15.05 -17.14
N GLU A 290 -2.02 -14.55 -18.37
CA GLU A 290 -1.75 -15.37 -19.55
C GLU A 290 -0.45 -16.15 -19.38
N ARG A 291 0.62 -15.51 -18.93
CA ARG A 291 1.89 -16.17 -18.63
C ARG A 291 1.70 -17.33 -17.65
N ASN A 292 0.93 -17.13 -16.58
CA ASN A 292 0.68 -18.18 -15.60
C ASN A 292 -0.22 -19.29 -16.17
N CYS A 293 -1.24 -18.97 -16.95
CA CYS A 293 -2.08 -19.97 -17.62
C CYS A 293 -1.25 -20.86 -18.54
N ARG A 294 -0.33 -20.30 -19.33
CA ARG A 294 0.57 -21.09 -20.18
C ARG A 294 1.46 -22.02 -19.37
N ARG A 295 1.95 -21.55 -18.22
CA ARG A 295 2.90 -22.29 -17.39
C ARG A 295 2.25 -23.41 -16.58
N PHE A 296 1.04 -23.20 -16.08
CA PHE A 296 0.41 -24.11 -15.13
C PHE A 296 -0.83 -24.84 -15.67
N MET A 297 -1.51 -24.25 -16.66
CA MET A 297 -2.75 -24.77 -17.23
C MET A 297 -2.60 -25.19 -18.70
N LEU A 298 -1.45 -24.96 -19.33
CA LEU A 298 -1.15 -25.23 -20.75
C LEU A 298 -2.15 -24.60 -21.74
N GLN A 299 -2.91 -23.60 -21.30
CA GLN A 299 -3.83 -22.84 -22.15
C GLN A 299 -3.10 -21.64 -22.76
N LYS A 300 -3.28 -21.43 -24.06
CA LYS A 300 -2.68 -20.31 -24.80
C LYS A 300 -3.77 -19.49 -25.50
N ARG A 301 -3.81 -18.19 -25.23
CA ARG A 301 -4.54 -17.21 -26.04
C ARG A 301 -3.56 -16.43 -26.91
N ASN A 302 -4.03 -15.99 -28.07
CA ASN A 302 -3.23 -15.12 -28.92
C ASN A 302 -3.26 -13.66 -28.40
N PRO A 303 -2.29 -12.80 -28.81
CA PRO A 303 -2.22 -11.42 -28.34
C PRO A 303 -3.49 -10.59 -28.61
N ILE A 304 -4.12 -10.82 -29.76
CA ILE A 304 -5.31 -10.08 -30.21
C ILE A 304 -6.49 -10.38 -29.28
N GLN A 305 -6.72 -11.66 -28.98
CA GLN A 305 -7.76 -12.11 -28.05
C GLN A 305 -7.58 -11.50 -26.66
N VAL A 306 -6.35 -11.44 -26.14
CA VAL A 306 -6.08 -10.82 -24.84
C VAL A 306 -6.36 -9.32 -24.89
N ALA A 307 -5.95 -8.63 -25.96
CA ALA A 307 -6.18 -7.21 -26.13
C ALA A 307 -7.67 -6.85 -26.24
N ASP A 308 -8.42 -7.59 -27.06
CA ASP A 308 -9.86 -7.39 -27.24
C ASP A 308 -10.63 -7.66 -25.95
N PHE A 309 -10.25 -8.71 -25.21
CA PHE A 309 -10.83 -8.99 -23.90
C PHE A 309 -10.61 -7.83 -22.91
N VAL A 310 -9.38 -7.30 -22.84
CA VAL A 310 -9.06 -6.14 -21.97
C VAL A 310 -9.90 -4.91 -22.35
N LEU A 311 -10.02 -4.62 -23.65
CA LEU A 311 -10.79 -3.48 -24.14
C LEU A 311 -12.28 -3.63 -23.81
N GLU A 312 -12.84 -4.82 -24.00
CA GLU A 312 -14.25 -5.08 -23.71
C GLU A 312 -14.54 -5.03 -22.20
N GLU A 313 -13.69 -5.63 -21.36
CA GLU A 313 -13.82 -5.55 -19.90
C GLU A 313 -13.74 -4.11 -19.39
N MET A 314 -12.88 -3.28 -19.99
CA MET A 314 -12.83 -1.86 -19.67
C MET A 314 -14.09 -1.12 -20.15
N ARG A 315 -14.54 -1.39 -21.38
CA ARG A 315 -15.75 -0.79 -21.95
C ARG A 315 -16.96 -1.06 -21.06
N GLN A 316 -17.14 -2.30 -20.62
CA GLN A 316 -18.24 -2.68 -19.72
C GLN A 316 -18.15 -1.95 -18.38
N ARG A 317 -16.95 -1.83 -17.78
CA ARG A 317 -16.76 -1.04 -16.55
C ARG A 317 -17.09 0.44 -16.74
N ILE A 318 -16.73 1.04 -17.88
CA ILE A 318 -17.07 2.43 -18.18
C ILE A 318 -18.59 2.60 -18.27
N ILE A 319 -19.29 1.68 -18.95
CA ILE A 319 -20.75 1.71 -19.11
C ILE A 319 -21.46 1.52 -17.77
N SER A 320 -20.97 0.61 -16.92
CA SER A 320 -21.59 0.29 -15.64
C SER A 320 -21.57 1.45 -14.64
N GLU A 321 -20.69 2.43 -14.83
CA GLU A 321 -20.55 3.52 -13.87
C GLU A 321 -21.51 4.67 -14.12
N LYS A 322 -22.07 5.18 -13.01
CA LYS A 322 -22.95 6.35 -13.02
C LYS A 322 -22.11 7.63 -13.16
N LEU A 323 -21.88 8.03 -14.40
CA LEU A 323 -21.07 9.20 -14.74
C LEU A 323 -21.93 10.44 -14.96
N LEU A 324 -21.53 11.54 -14.33
CA LEU A 324 -22.17 12.84 -14.55
C LEU A 324 -21.98 13.28 -16.01
N ILE A 325 -23.06 13.79 -16.61
CA ILE A 325 -23.04 14.28 -17.99
C ILE A 325 -22.06 15.47 -18.06
N SER A 326 -21.02 15.31 -18.86
CA SER A 326 -20.01 16.34 -19.13
C SER A 326 -19.39 16.14 -20.51
N LEU A 327 -18.77 17.17 -21.06
CA LEU A 327 -18.01 17.10 -22.32
C LEU A 327 -16.89 16.06 -22.26
N GLN A 328 -16.28 15.87 -21.10
CA GLN A 328 -15.22 14.87 -20.88
C GLN A 328 -15.78 13.44 -20.97
N VAL A 329 -16.96 13.18 -20.40
CA VAL A 329 -17.62 11.87 -20.46
C VAL A 329 -18.12 11.58 -21.88
N ALA A 330 -18.67 12.58 -22.58
CA ALA A 330 -19.08 12.42 -23.98
C ALA A 330 -17.89 12.11 -24.91
N SER A 331 -16.76 12.80 -24.70
CA SER A 331 -15.52 12.54 -25.44
C SER A 331 -14.97 11.14 -25.16
N LEU A 332 -15.08 10.66 -23.91
CA LEU A 332 -14.70 9.28 -23.56
C LEU A 332 -15.61 8.27 -24.27
N TYR A 333 -16.93 8.46 -24.24
CA TYR A 333 -17.85 7.53 -24.89
C TYR A 333 -17.58 7.47 -26.40
N LYS A 334 -17.27 8.61 -27.01
CA LYS A 334 -16.82 8.66 -28.42
C LYS A 334 -15.50 7.91 -28.62
N LEU A 335 -14.51 8.10 -27.73
CA LEU A 335 -13.22 7.41 -27.79
C LEU A 335 -13.38 5.89 -27.70
N TRP A 336 -14.22 5.43 -26.77
CA TRP A 336 -14.50 4.01 -26.50
C TRP A 336 -15.64 3.44 -27.36
N ARG A 337 -16.14 4.20 -28.33
CA ARG A 337 -17.23 3.83 -29.25
C ARG A 337 -18.49 3.32 -28.54
N ILE A 338 -18.81 3.89 -27.37
CA ILE A 338 -19.98 3.57 -26.55
C ILE A 338 -21.16 4.43 -27.03
N SER A 339 -22.23 3.79 -27.47
CA SER A 339 -23.52 4.47 -27.74
C SER A 339 -24.21 4.78 -26.42
N ARG A 340 -24.63 6.04 -26.20
CA ARG A 340 -25.57 6.36 -25.11
C ARG A 340 -26.91 5.69 -25.42
N ARG A 341 -27.46 4.95 -24.46
CA ARG A 341 -28.88 4.59 -24.46
C ARG A 341 -29.70 5.77 -23.97
#